data_AF-A0A1Z5HC22-F1
#
_entry.id   AF-A0A1Z5HC22-F1
#
_cell.length_a   1.000
_cell.length_b   1.000
_cell.length_c   1.000
_cell.angle_alpha   90.00
_cell.angle_beta   90.00
_cell.angle_gamma   90.00
#
_symmetry.space_group_name_H-M   'P 1'
#
loop_
_entity.id
_entity.type
_entity.pdbx_description
1 polymer ?
#
loop_
_entity_poly.entity_id
_entity_poly.type
_entity_poly.pdbx_seq_one_letter_code
_entity_poly.pdbx_strand_id
1 'polypeptide(L)'
;MYQDSPLFGWGLGMFQFLYRQYKPPLSFELAFFAHNDYLQFLLELGPIGLLIFIAFICVLLKRLLILIINLDSTPVSHKIESFIYLTVCIGLLLHTFFTFHLYQLTMQIMFAYYLGRSTRHFYLAQSIAIYKKNLQQENKLYFSLYRGFVTIVVLLMLCGGLSLYYLQQAEKSQNERQQLNYYWLAGLFFPPLEHYDALSALVLSKKLLDMPIGSSQHEEMAGLALKKINAAIDKVPLNARNYATKAGILQTMRADSTSVVEEYEHALTNTPFDFGIRYDYAHFLVATQQTSKALTVLWGAWGGVNARVYKDAIKFLKYQLELNTLYGNPEDNTLIEQQIQHLANLQKQAEYGVYVFKK
;
A
#
# COMPACT_ATOMS: atom_id res chain seq x y z
N MET A 1 11.30 -11.48 5.32
CA MET A 1 9.86 -11.13 5.41
C MET A 1 9.07 -12.19 6.18
N TYR A 2 8.86 -13.42 5.70
CA TYR A 2 8.13 -14.44 6.49
C TYR A 2 8.80 -14.76 7.83
N GLN A 3 10.13 -14.92 7.83
CA GLN A 3 10.91 -15.23 9.03
C GLN A 3 10.78 -14.17 10.14
N ASP A 4 10.44 -12.94 9.77
CA ASP A 4 10.39 -11.79 10.68
C ASP A 4 9.00 -11.65 11.36
N SER A 5 7.95 -12.24 10.78
CA SER A 5 6.63 -12.39 11.43
C SER A 5 5.96 -13.73 11.05
N PRO A 6 6.44 -14.85 11.62
CA PRO A 6 6.08 -16.19 11.15
C PRO A 6 4.72 -16.69 11.64
N LEU A 7 4.11 -16.07 12.65
CA LEU A 7 2.86 -16.57 13.26
C LEU A 7 1.61 -15.88 12.72
N PHE A 8 1.57 -14.55 12.81
CA PHE A 8 0.40 -13.75 12.44
C PHE A 8 0.57 -13.04 11.08
N GLY A 9 1.75 -13.15 10.47
CA GLY A 9 2.10 -12.34 9.31
C GLY A 9 2.22 -10.86 9.67
N TRP A 10 2.20 -10.01 8.66
CA TRP A 10 2.45 -8.59 8.81
C TRP A 10 1.20 -7.71 8.89
N GLY A 11 0.02 -8.28 8.69
CA GLY A 11 -1.24 -7.56 8.51
C GLY A 11 -1.61 -7.37 7.04
N LEU A 12 -2.91 -7.24 6.78
CA LEU A 12 -3.46 -7.05 5.43
C LEU A 12 -2.97 -5.74 4.81
N GLY A 13 -2.55 -5.81 3.54
CA GLY A 13 -2.10 -4.66 2.77
C GLY A 13 -0.69 -4.15 3.10
N MET A 14 0.04 -4.84 3.99
CA MET A 14 1.38 -4.42 4.42
C MET A 14 2.49 -4.86 3.46
N PHE A 15 2.21 -5.81 2.57
CA PHE A 15 3.20 -6.36 1.64
C PHE A 15 3.91 -5.28 0.81
N GLN A 16 3.17 -4.34 0.22
CA GLN A 16 3.70 -3.28 -0.63
C GLN A 16 4.71 -2.34 0.07
N PHE A 17 4.62 -2.22 1.40
CA PHE A 17 5.52 -1.39 2.20
C PHE A 17 6.77 -2.19 2.59
N LEU A 18 6.57 -3.42 3.08
CA LEU A 18 7.65 -4.30 3.54
C LEU A 18 8.53 -4.80 2.42
N TYR A 19 7.95 -5.16 1.28
CA TYR A 19 8.70 -5.78 0.18
C TYR A 19 9.87 -4.92 -0.29
N ARG A 20 9.77 -3.59 -0.16
CA ARG A 20 10.84 -2.64 -0.49
C ARG A 20 12.11 -2.85 0.34
N GLN A 21 11.99 -3.36 1.55
CA GLN A 21 13.10 -3.67 2.45
C GLN A 21 13.78 -5.00 2.09
N TYR A 22 13.01 -5.96 1.55
CA TYR A 22 13.49 -7.32 1.28
C TYR A 22 13.87 -7.57 -0.18
N LYS A 23 13.40 -6.75 -1.12
CA LYS A 23 13.65 -6.99 -2.53
C LYS A 23 15.12 -6.77 -2.90
N PRO A 24 15.68 -7.56 -3.84
CA PRO A 24 17.01 -7.27 -4.37
C PRO A 24 17.10 -5.84 -4.92
N PRO A 25 18.22 -5.13 -4.73
CA PRO A 25 18.37 -3.73 -5.17
C PRO A 25 18.08 -3.51 -6.66
N LEU A 26 18.45 -4.51 -7.47
CA LEU A 26 18.30 -4.52 -8.93
C LEU A 26 16.93 -5.06 -9.40
N SER A 27 16.02 -5.43 -8.49
CA SER A 27 14.69 -5.90 -8.87
C SER A 27 13.79 -4.73 -9.28
N PHE A 28 13.32 -4.81 -10.52
CA PHE A 28 12.36 -3.86 -11.11
C PHE A 28 10.94 -4.01 -10.55
N GLU A 29 10.67 -5.07 -9.78
CA GLU A 29 9.34 -5.28 -9.25
C GLU A 29 8.94 -4.13 -8.31
N LEU A 30 7.89 -3.40 -8.71
CA LEU A 30 7.17 -2.49 -7.82
C LEU A 30 6.44 -3.28 -6.72
N ALA A 31 6.09 -4.54 -7.02
CA ALA A 31 5.35 -5.54 -6.25
C ALA A 31 4.42 -4.95 -5.19
N PHE A 32 3.23 -4.56 -5.64
CA PHE A 32 2.12 -4.23 -4.74
C PHE A 32 1.57 -5.48 -4.05
N PHE A 33 1.67 -6.64 -4.71
CA PHE A 33 1.24 -7.94 -4.23
C PHE A 33 2.25 -9.01 -4.64
N ALA A 34 2.34 -10.09 -3.87
CA ALA A 34 3.01 -11.31 -4.31
C ALA A 34 2.25 -11.90 -5.49
N HIS A 35 2.95 -12.39 -6.51
CA HIS A 35 2.35 -13.10 -7.65
C HIS A 35 1.88 -14.52 -7.28
N ASN A 36 1.31 -14.68 -6.08
CA ASN A 36 0.77 -15.92 -5.54
C ASN A 36 -0.11 -15.56 -4.32
N ASP A 37 -1.42 -15.69 -4.43
CA ASP A 37 -2.35 -15.32 -3.36
C ASP A 37 -2.13 -16.14 -2.07
N TYR A 38 -1.63 -17.38 -2.17
CA TYR A 38 -1.33 -18.21 -1.00
C TYR A 38 -0.11 -17.67 -0.25
N LEU A 39 0.92 -17.27 -1.00
CA LEU A 39 2.09 -16.61 -0.41
C LEU A 39 1.70 -15.25 0.16
N GLN A 40 0.83 -14.51 -0.51
CA GLN A 40 0.30 -13.25 -0.02
C GLN A 40 -0.42 -13.45 1.31
N PHE A 41 -1.33 -14.42 1.42
CA PHE A 41 -2.00 -14.75 2.68
C PHE A 41 -1.03 -15.22 3.76
N LEU A 42 -0.03 -16.01 3.42
CA LEU A 42 1.00 -16.44 4.38
C LEU A 42 1.78 -15.24 4.93
N LEU A 43 2.13 -14.29 4.08
CA LEU A 43 2.91 -13.11 4.45
C LEU A 43 2.09 -12.09 5.24
N GLU A 44 0.82 -11.89 4.89
CA GLU A 44 -0.04 -10.88 5.53
C GLU A 44 -0.79 -11.42 6.75
N LEU A 45 -1.25 -12.67 6.75
CA LEU A 45 -2.08 -13.25 7.80
C LEU A 45 -1.41 -14.43 8.54
N GLY A 46 -0.18 -14.77 8.15
CA GLY A 46 0.56 -15.88 8.73
C GLY A 46 -0.02 -17.26 8.37
N PRO A 47 0.55 -18.33 8.96
CA PRO A 47 0.04 -19.68 8.80
C PRO A 47 -1.41 -19.83 9.25
N ILE A 48 -1.86 -19.06 10.24
CA ILE A 48 -3.26 -19.12 10.73
C ILE A 48 -4.22 -18.69 9.62
N GLY A 49 -3.98 -17.53 8.99
CA GLY A 49 -4.80 -17.06 7.87
C GLY A 49 -4.74 -18.00 6.67
N LEU A 50 -3.54 -18.50 6.34
CA LEU A 50 -3.36 -19.48 5.27
C LEU A 50 -4.15 -20.78 5.54
N LEU A 51 -4.12 -21.30 6.77
CA LEU A 51 -4.84 -22.52 7.14
C LEU A 51 -6.35 -22.34 7.07
N ILE A 52 -6.88 -21.19 7.50
CA ILE A 52 -8.31 -20.86 7.33
C ILE A 52 -8.69 -20.83 5.86
N PHE A 53 -7.85 -20.23 5.02
CA PHE A 53 -8.06 -20.18 3.57
C PHE A 53 -8.00 -21.57 2.92
N ILE A 54 -7.03 -22.41 3.30
CA ILE A 54 -6.93 -23.81 2.86
C ILE A 54 -8.16 -24.61 3.30
N ALA A 55 -8.61 -24.45 4.54
CA ALA A 55 -9.81 -25.12 5.05
C ALA A 55 -11.05 -24.75 4.22
N PHE A 56 -11.19 -23.47 3.85
CA PHE A 56 -12.22 -23.01 2.93
C PHE A 56 -12.13 -23.71 1.56
N ILE A 57 -10.94 -23.83 0.97
CA ILE A 57 -10.72 -24.56 -0.29
C ILE A 57 -11.11 -26.03 -0.14
N CYS A 58 -10.70 -26.69 0.95
CA CYS A 58 -11.05 -28.09 1.22
C CYS A 58 -12.57 -28.30 1.30
N VAL A 59 -13.32 -27.34 1.85
CA VAL A 59 -14.79 -27.38 1.83
C VAL A 59 -15.33 -27.35 0.40
N LEU A 60 -14.81 -26.50 -0.47
CA LEU A 60 -15.25 -26.43 -1.88
C LEU A 60 -14.91 -27.71 -2.64
N LEU A 61 -13.71 -28.25 -2.45
CA LEU A 61 -13.29 -29.53 -3.04
C LEU A 61 -14.17 -30.68 -2.56
N LYS A 62 -14.46 -30.75 -1.25
CA LYS A 62 -15.38 -31.76 -0.70
C LYS A 62 -16.76 -31.67 -1.34
N ARG A 63 -17.30 -30.45 -1.51
CA ARG A 63 -18.60 -30.25 -2.18
C ARG A 63 -18.56 -30.70 -3.63
N LEU A 64 -17.49 -30.38 -4.36
CA LEU A 64 -17.32 -30.84 -5.74
C LEU A 64 -17.26 -32.38 -5.82
N LEU A 65 -16.51 -33.03 -4.93
CA LEU A 65 -16.41 -34.49 -4.87
C LEU A 65 -17.77 -35.15 -4.57
N ILE A 66 -18.55 -34.59 -3.65
CA ILE A 66 -19.91 -35.07 -3.35
C ILE A 66 -20.80 -35.04 -4.62
N LEU A 67 -20.72 -33.97 -5.41
CA LEU A 67 -21.48 -33.89 -6.67
C LEU A 67 -21.01 -34.92 -7.70
N ILE A 68 -19.71 -35.19 -7.77
CA ILE A 68 -19.16 -36.16 -8.72
C ILE A 68 -19.58 -37.59 -8.34
N ILE A 69 -19.48 -37.94 -7.05
CA ILE A 69 -19.72 -39.31 -6.57
C ILE A 69 -21.21 -39.65 -6.53
N ASN A 70 -22.08 -38.71 -6.13
CA ASN A 70 -23.51 -39.00 -5.96
C ASN A 70 -24.28 -38.78 -7.26
N LEU A 71 -24.22 -39.74 -8.19
CA LEU A 71 -24.88 -39.65 -9.51
C LEU A 71 -26.41 -39.64 -9.47
N ASP A 72 -27.03 -40.14 -8.41
CA ASP A 72 -28.48 -40.40 -8.35
C ASP A 72 -29.35 -39.19 -7.95
N SER A 73 -28.76 -37.99 -7.80
CA SER A 73 -29.48 -36.82 -7.30
C SER A 73 -30.29 -36.13 -8.40
N THR A 74 -31.63 -36.22 -8.31
CA THR A 74 -32.56 -35.38 -9.09
C THR A 74 -32.89 -34.12 -8.27
N PRO A 75 -32.85 -32.89 -8.85
CA PRO A 75 -32.83 -32.54 -10.28
C PRO A 75 -31.42 -32.40 -10.88
N VAL A 76 -31.21 -33.02 -12.05
CA VAL A 76 -29.94 -33.01 -12.80
C VAL A 76 -29.48 -31.57 -13.14
N SER A 77 -30.41 -30.65 -13.41
CA SER A 77 -30.09 -29.27 -13.76
C SER A 77 -29.32 -28.53 -12.66
N HIS A 78 -29.81 -28.56 -11.42
CA HIS A 78 -29.13 -27.90 -10.30
C HIS A 78 -27.80 -28.54 -9.96
N LYS A 79 -27.70 -29.86 -10.14
CA LYS A 79 -26.44 -30.57 -9.98
C LYS A 79 -25.40 -30.08 -10.99
N ILE A 80 -25.77 -29.98 -12.26
CA ILE A 80 -24.91 -29.46 -13.34
C ILE A 80 -24.53 -28.00 -13.05
N GLU A 81 -25.49 -27.14 -12.70
CA GLU A 81 -25.22 -25.73 -12.38
C GLU A 81 -24.24 -25.60 -11.19
N SER A 82 -24.47 -26.36 -10.12
CA SER A 82 -23.57 -26.36 -8.95
C SER A 82 -22.16 -26.83 -9.32
N PHE A 83 -22.07 -27.89 -10.13
CA PHE A 83 -20.80 -28.41 -10.63
C PHE A 83 -20.05 -27.38 -11.47
N ILE A 84 -20.73 -26.72 -12.41
CA ILE A 84 -20.13 -25.67 -13.25
C ILE A 84 -19.59 -24.54 -12.37
N TYR A 85 -20.41 -23.98 -11.48
CA TYR A 85 -19.98 -22.86 -10.64
C TYR A 85 -18.85 -23.25 -9.67
N LEU A 86 -18.90 -24.45 -9.05
CA LEU A 86 -17.81 -24.93 -8.19
C LEU A 86 -16.51 -25.14 -8.97
N THR A 87 -16.59 -25.70 -10.17
CA THR A 87 -15.42 -25.92 -11.03
C THR A 87 -14.78 -24.59 -11.43
N VAL A 88 -15.58 -23.57 -11.76
CA VAL A 88 -15.09 -22.21 -12.02
C VAL A 88 -14.41 -21.62 -10.79
N CYS A 89 -15.02 -21.72 -9.60
CA CYS A 89 -14.42 -21.26 -8.35
C CYS A 89 -13.09 -21.95 -8.05
N ILE A 90 -13.03 -23.28 -8.18
CA ILE A 90 -11.80 -24.06 -7.94
C ILE A 90 -10.74 -23.74 -9.01
N GLY A 91 -11.13 -23.58 -10.27
CA GLY A 91 -10.24 -23.14 -11.34
C GLY A 91 -9.60 -21.79 -11.05
N LEU A 92 -10.37 -20.82 -10.55
CA LEU A 92 -9.83 -19.53 -10.11
C LEU A 92 -8.83 -19.72 -8.95
N LEU A 93 -9.17 -20.50 -7.93
CA LEU A 93 -8.31 -20.76 -6.77
C LEU A 93 -7.01 -21.51 -7.11
N LEU A 94 -7.04 -22.35 -8.14
CA LEU A 94 -5.83 -22.97 -8.69
C LEU A 94 -5.01 -21.95 -9.47
N HIS A 95 -5.65 -21.10 -10.27
CA HIS A 95 -4.97 -20.07 -11.03
C HIS A 95 -4.28 -19.05 -10.11
N THR A 96 -4.91 -18.66 -9.01
CA THR A 96 -4.36 -17.74 -8.00
C THR A 96 -3.13 -18.27 -7.27
N PHE A 97 -2.71 -19.52 -7.52
CA PHE A 97 -1.39 -20.00 -7.10
C PHE A 97 -0.24 -19.32 -7.87
N PHE A 98 -0.51 -18.81 -9.07
CA PHE A 98 0.47 -18.20 -9.97
C PHE A 98 0.29 -16.69 -10.14
N THR A 99 -0.68 -16.09 -9.43
CA THR A 99 -1.10 -14.69 -9.61
C THR A 99 -1.93 -14.20 -8.42
N PHE A 100 -2.30 -12.92 -8.40
CA PHE A 100 -2.94 -12.22 -7.27
C PHE A 100 -4.41 -11.84 -7.55
N HIS A 101 -5.17 -12.69 -8.25
CA HIS A 101 -6.52 -12.33 -8.71
C HIS A 101 -7.47 -12.05 -7.55
N LEU A 102 -7.24 -12.61 -6.35
CA LEU A 102 -8.08 -12.34 -5.19
C LEU A 102 -7.90 -10.93 -4.62
N TYR A 103 -6.90 -10.16 -5.06
CA TYR A 103 -6.73 -8.75 -4.68
C TYR A 103 -7.32 -7.77 -5.70
N GLN A 104 -7.92 -8.27 -6.79
CA GLN A 104 -8.67 -7.46 -7.74
C GLN A 104 -10.17 -7.49 -7.43
N LEU A 105 -10.76 -6.32 -7.15
CA LEU A 105 -12.17 -6.20 -6.75
C LEU A 105 -13.14 -6.87 -7.72
N THR A 106 -12.94 -6.71 -9.03
CA THR A 106 -13.80 -7.33 -10.06
C THR A 106 -13.81 -8.86 -9.93
N MET A 107 -12.64 -9.46 -9.71
CA MET A 107 -12.51 -10.91 -9.56
C MET A 107 -13.15 -11.38 -8.26
N GLN A 108 -13.00 -10.62 -7.16
CA GLN A 108 -13.67 -10.91 -5.89
C GLN A 108 -15.20 -10.92 -6.04
N ILE A 109 -15.78 -9.93 -6.74
CA ILE A 109 -17.23 -9.84 -6.97
C ILE A 109 -17.72 -11.03 -7.79
N MET A 110 -17.04 -11.35 -8.89
CA MET A 110 -17.38 -12.51 -9.72
C MET A 110 -17.27 -13.82 -8.94
N PHE A 111 -16.18 -13.99 -8.19
CA PHE A 111 -15.96 -15.17 -7.36
C PHE A 111 -17.06 -15.32 -6.30
N ALA A 112 -17.41 -14.23 -5.59
CA ALA A 112 -18.48 -14.24 -4.60
C ALA A 112 -19.84 -14.59 -5.22
N TYR A 113 -20.15 -14.06 -6.40
CA TYR A 113 -21.36 -14.40 -7.14
C TYR A 113 -21.41 -15.90 -7.47
N TYR A 114 -20.35 -16.44 -8.09
CA TYR A 114 -20.29 -17.86 -8.44
C TYR A 114 -20.33 -18.76 -7.21
N LEU A 115 -19.66 -18.38 -6.12
CA LEU A 115 -19.67 -19.09 -4.85
C LEU A 115 -21.07 -19.13 -4.22
N GLY A 116 -21.80 -18.01 -4.26
CA GLY A 116 -23.18 -17.92 -3.78
C GLY A 116 -24.13 -18.78 -4.60
N ARG A 117 -24.03 -18.71 -5.93
CA ARG A 117 -24.81 -19.56 -6.86
C ARG A 117 -24.49 -21.03 -6.64
N SER A 118 -23.21 -21.39 -6.56
CA SER A 118 -22.77 -22.77 -6.38
C SER A 118 -23.34 -23.38 -5.10
N THR A 119 -23.33 -22.61 -4.00
CA THR A 119 -23.88 -23.02 -2.71
C THR A 119 -25.39 -23.24 -2.79
N ARG A 120 -26.15 -22.33 -3.41
CA ARG A 120 -27.60 -22.49 -3.60
C ARG A 120 -27.92 -23.77 -4.39
N HIS A 121 -27.28 -23.95 -5.54
CA HIS A 121 -27.53 -25.09 -6.40
C HIS A 121 -27.05 -26.41 -5.77
N PHE A 122 -25.99 -26.38 -4.96
CA PHE A 122 -25.48 -27.55 -4.23
C PHE A 122 -26.52 -28.10 -3.24
N TYR A 123 -27.18 -27.21 -2.50
CA TYR A 123 -28.24 -27.62 -1.56
C TYR A 123 -29.48 -28.15 -2.29
N LEU A 124 -29.92 -27.45 -3.36
CA LEU A 124 -31.05 -27.91 -4.18
C LEU A 124 -30.78 -29.27 -4.84
N ALA A 125 -29.55 -29.50 -5.32
CA ALA A 125 -29.15 -30.74 -5.99
C ALA A 125 -29.15 -31.95 -5.03
N GLN A 126 -28.77 -31.77 -3.78
CA GLN A 126 -28.76 -32.88 -2.82
C GLN A 126 -30.16 -33.32 -2.37
N SER A 127 -31.23 -32.75 -2.91
CA SER A 127 -32.60 -32.94 -2.40
C SER A 127 -32.69 -32.70 -0.88
N ILE A 128 -31.70 -32.00 -0.32
CA ILE A 128 -31.87 -31.17 0.85
C ILE A 128 -32.80 -30.07 0.33
N ALA A 129 -34.08 -30.43 0.19
CA ALA A 129 -35.15 -29.46 0.28
C ALA A 129 -34.69 -28.58 1.42
N ILE A 130 -34.45 -27.29 1.13
CA ILE A 130 -34.34 -26.28 2.19
C ILE A 130 -35.49 -26.65 3.08
N TYR A 131 -35.20 -27.27 4.23
CA TYR A 131 -36.21 -27.98 4.98
C TYR A 131 -37.22 -26.90 5.21
N LYS A 132 -38.38 -27.03 4.55
CA LYS A 132 -39.52 -26.17 4.78
C LYS A 132 -40.08 -26.58 6.14
N LYS A 133 -39.21 -26.81 7.14
CA LYS A 133 -39.51 -26.35 8.50
C LYS A 133 -40.03 -24.97 8.25
N ASN A 134 -41.25 -24.75 8.72
CA ASN A 134 -41.73 -23.43 9.02
C ASN A 134 -40.53 -22.59 9.50
N LEU A 135 -40.02 -21.74 8.60
CA LEU A 135 -39.09 -20.68 8.97
C LEU A 135 -39.75 -19.78 10.03
N GLN A 136 -41.07 -19.91 10.22
CA GLN A 136 -41.87 -19.41 11.34
C GLN A 136 -41.44 -19.89 12.74
N GLN A 137 -40.61 -20.93 12.91
CA GLN A 137 -39.79 -21.02 14.11
C GLN A 137 -38.52 -20.20 13.88
N GLU A 138 -38.73 -18.91 13.63
CA GLU A 138 -37.67 -17.94 13.39
C GLU A 138 -36.79 -17.94 14.65
N ASN A 139 -35.54 -18.36 14.50
CA ASN A 139 -34.54 -17.93 15.46
C ASN A 139 -34.38 -16.41 15.24
N LYS A 140 -35.29 -15.63 15.85
CA LYS A 140 -35.39 -14.17 15.70
C LYS A 140 -34.03 -13.51 15.94
N LEU A 141 -33.24 -14.10 16.83
CA LEU A 141 -31.85 -13.72 17.09
C LEU A 141 -30.97 -13.87 15.84
N TYR A 142 -30.97 -15.01 15.16
CA TYR A 142 -30.18 -15.22 13.94
C TYR A 142 -30.53 -14.19 12.85
N PHE A 143 -31.83 -13.97 12.58
CA PHE A 143 -32.25 -13.01 11.56
C PHE A 143 -31.93 -11.57 11.95
N SER A 144 -32.08 -11.21 13.22
CA SER A 144 -31.68 -9.90 13.73
C SER A 144 -30.17 -9.69 13.59
N LEU A 145 -29.35 -10.68 13.98
CA LEU A 145 -27.89 -10.64 13.84
C LEU A 145 -27.46 -10.57 12.37
N TYR A 146 -28.06 -11.38 11.49
CA TYR A 146 -27.77 -11.36 10.05
C TYR A 146 -28.13 -10.00 9.43
N ARG A 147 -29.32 -9.46 9.72
CA ARG A 147 -29.73 -8.13 9.24
C ARG A 147 -28.80 -7.05 9.78
N GLY A 148 -28.46 -7.11 11.08
CA GLY A 148 -27.48 -6.21 11.69
C GLY A 148 -26.13 -6.26 10.99
N PHE A 149 -25.61 -7.47 10.74
CA PHE A 149 -24.35 -7.67 10.01
C PHE A 149 -24.42 -7.09 8.58
N VAL A 150 -25.47 -7.40 7.82
CA VAL A 150 -25.65 -6.86 6.46
C VAL A 150 -25.76 -5.34 6.49
N THR A 151 -26.52 -4.77 7.42
CA THR A 151 -26.62 -3.31 7.59
C THR A 151 -25.26 -2.70 7.90
N ILE A 152 -24.46 -3.30 8.78
CA ILE A 152 -23.09 -2.86 9.08
C ILE A 152 -22.23 -2.90 7.82
N VAL A 153 -22.26 -4.00 7.05
CA VAL A 153 -21.48 -4.13 5.81
C VAL A 153 -21.88 -3.07 4.79
N VAL A 154 -23.18 -2.84 4.59
CA VAL A 154 -23.69 -1.80 3.67
C VAL A 154 -23.26 -0.41 4.14
N LEU A 155 -23.37 -0.11 5.44
CA LEU A 155 -22.92 1.17 5.99
C LEU A 155 -21.41 1.36 5.81
N LEU A 156 -20.60 0.32 6.05
CA LEU A 156 -19.15 0.37 5.81
C LEU A 156 -18.82 0.62 4.33
N MET A 157 -19.55 -0.01 3.40
CA MET A 157 -19.38 0.24 1.97
C MET A 157 -19.76 1.67 1.59
N LEU A 158 -20.86 2.21 2.14
CA LEU A 158 -21.29 3.59 1.89
C LEU A 158 -20.27 4.59 2.45
N CYS A 159 -19.82 4.40 3.69
CA CYS A 159 -18.79 5.21 4.32
C CYS A 159 -17.46 5.16 3.55
N GLY A 160 -17.00 3.96 3.17
CA GLY A 160 -15.81 3.80 2.33
C GLY A 160 -15.95 4.49 0.97
N GLY A 161 -17.11 4.33 0.30
CA GLY A 161 -17.41 4.98 -0.97
C GLY A 161 -17.44 6.51 -0.88
N LEU A 162 -18.05 7.06 0.19
CA LEU A 162 -18.04 8.50 0.46
C LEU A 162 -16.63 9.00 0.74
N SER A 163 -15.83 8.24 1.49
CA SER A 163 -14.43 8.58 1.75
C SER A 163 -13.62 8.68 0.45
N LEU A 164 -13.72 7.68 -0.42
CA LEU A 164 -13.07 7.68 -1.74
C LEU A 164 -13.57 8.81 -2.65
N TYR A 165 -14.87 9.10 -2.62
CA TYR A 165 -15.45 10.23 -3.33
C TYR A 165 -14.81 11.56 -2.90
N TYR A 166 -14.73 11.83 -1.59
CA TYR A 166 -14.10 13.05 -1.10
C TYR A 166 -12.60 13.11 -1.40
N LEU A 167 -11.91 11.96 -1.36
CA LEU A 167 -10.50 11.90 -1.76
C LEU A 167 -10.31 12.29 -3.23
N GLN A 168 -11.17 11.79 -4.11
CA GLN A 168 -11.16 12.18 -5.53
C GLN A 168 -11.50 13.66 -5.73
N GLN A 169 -12.40 14.23 -4.93
CA GLN A 169 -12.71 15.67 -4.98
C GLN A 169 -11.54 16.53 -4.47
N ALA A 170 -10.76 16.04 -3.50
CA ALA A 170 -9.54 16.68 -3.04
C ALA A 170 -8.48 16.77 -4.14
N GLU A 171 -8.30 15.69 -4.92
CA GLU A 171 -7.36 15.66 -6.05
C GLU A 171 -7.73 16.66 -7.16
N LYS A 172 -9.02 16.88 -7.40
CA LYS A 172 -9.52 17.82 -8.41
C LYS A 172 -9.50 19.27 -7.94
N SER A 173 -9.37 19.52 -6.64
CA SER A 173 -9.47 20.86 -6.09
C SER A 173 -8.19 21.66 -6.36
N GLN A 174 -8.36 22.88 -6.88
CA GLN A 174 -7.27 23.84 -7.09
C GLN A 174 -6.99 24.69 -5.83
N ASN A 175 -7.91 24.69 -4.86
CA ASN A 175 -7.82 25.50 -3.65
C ASN A 175 -7.39 24.64 -2.47
N GLU A 176 -6.21 24.93 -1.90
CA GLU A 176 -5.64 24.18 -0.77
C GLU A 176 -6.58 24.06 0.43
N ARG A 177 -7.32 25.12 0.78
CA ARG A 177 -8.25 25.08 1.93
C ARG A 177 -9.38 24.08 1.67
N GLN A 178 -9.89 24.08 0.45
CA GLN A 178 -10.95 23.15 0.04
C GLN A 178 -10.42 21.72 -0.07
N GLN A 179 -9.20 21.55 -0.56
CA GLN A 179 -8.50 20.27 -0.60
C GLN A 179 -8.31 19.68 0.81
N LEU A 180 -7.82 20.46 1.76
CA LEU A 180 -7.68 20.04 3.17
C LEU A 180 -9.03 19.67 3.80
N ASN A 181 -10.10 20.42 3.49
CA ASN A 181 -11.44 20.09 3.96
C ASN A 181 -11.94 18.74 3.40
N TYR A 182 -11.66 18.46 2.12
CA TYR A 182 -12.01 17.18 1.53
C TYR A 182 -11.21 16.00 2.13
N TYR A 183 -9.92 16.18 2.44
CA TYR A 183 -9.17 15.17 3.18
C TYR A 183 -9.74 14.93 4.57
N TRP A 184 -10.14 15.98 5.28
CA TRP A 184 -10.80 15.84 6.57
C TRP A 184 -12.14 15.08 6.46
N LEU A 185 -12.99 15.45 5.50
CA LEU A 185 -14.25 14.73 5.23
C LEU A 185 -14.01 13.26 4.89
N ALA A 186 -13.02 12.97 4.02
CA ALA A 186 -12.67 11.60 3.68
C ALA A 186 -12.27 10.79 4.92
N GLY A 187 -11.50 11.38 5.82
CA GLY A 187 -11.10 10.76 7.08
C GLY A 187 -12.22 10.58 8.09
N LEU A 188 -13.24 11.44 8.07
CA LEU A 188 -14.43 11.27 8.90
C LEU A 188 -15.22 10.00 8.51
N PHE A 189 -15.34 9.74 7.20
CA PHE A 189 -16.10 8.59 6.70
C PHE A 189 -15.30 7.27 6.77
N PHE A 190 -13.98 7.30 6.62
CA PHE A 190 -13.17 6.08 6.75
C PHE A 190 -11.89 6.29 7.59
N PRO A 191 -12.03 6.44 8.93
CA PRO A 191 -10.92 6.72 9.86
C PRO A 191 -9.70 5.79 9.85
N PRO A 192 -9.78 4.49 9.48
CA PRO A 192 -8.63 3.60 9.51
C PRO A 192 -7.55 3.89 8.44
N LEU A 193 -7.90 4.50 7.31
CA LEU A 193 -6.94 4.73 6.23
C LEU A 193 -5.98 5.88 6.60
N GLU A 194 -4.67 5.72 6.41
CA GLU A 194 -3.71 6.81 6.73
C GLU A 194 -3.70 7.96 5.70
N HIS A 195 -4.18 7.67 4.49
CA HIS A 195 -3.78 8.39 3.29
C HIS A 195 -4.15 9.88 3.33
N TYR A 196 -5.34 10.21 3.83
CA TYR A 196 -5.78 11.61 3.93
C TYR A 196 -5.05 12.39 5.03
N ASP A 197 -4.57 11.74 6.09
CA ASP A 197 -3.79 12.42 7.14
C ASP A 197 -2.38 12.72 6.60
N ALA A 198 -1.76 11.76 5.91
CA ALA A 198 -0.47 11.95 5.24
C ALA A 198 -0.54 13.06 4.17
N LEU A 199 -1.58 13.05 3.32
CA LEU A 199 -1.77 14.08 2.30
C LEU A 199 -2.07 15.46 2.91
N SER A 200 -2.86 15.51 3.98
CA SER A 200 -3.11 16.77 4.70
C SER A 200 -1.82 17.35 5.26
N ALA A 201 -1.01 16.51 5.92
CA ALA A 201 0.28 16.93 6.46
C ALA A 201 1.23 17.42 5.36
N LEU A 202 1.27 16.75 4.21
CA LEU A 202 2.10 17.16 3.07
C LEU A 202 1.69 18.50 2.47
N VAL A 203 0.38 18.78 2.38
CA VAL A 203 -0.11 20.09 1.92
C VAL A 203 0.25 21.18 2.93
N LEU A 204 0.04 20.91 4.22
CA LEU A 204 0.40 21.86 5.28
C LEU A 204 1.92 22.11 5.32
N SER A 205 2.74 21.07 5.17
CA SER A 205 4.21 21.19 5.23
C SER A 205 4.77 22.06 4.11
N LYS A 206 4.21 21.98 2.89
CA LYS A 206 4.60 22.86 1.79
C LYS A 206 4.31 24.32 2.10
N LYS A 207 3.14 24.59 2.69
CA LYS A 207 2.72 25.95 3.04
C LYS A 207 3.55 26.57 4.16
N LEU A 208 4.05 25.76 5.09
CA LEU A 208 4.95 26.24 6.15
C LEU A 208 6.22 26.87 5.60
N LEU A 209 6.70 26.44 4.42
CA LEU A 209 7.89 27.00 3.79
C LEU A 209 7.72 28.47 3.38
N ASP A 210 6.50 28.90 3.08
CA ASP A 210 6.18 30.27 2.67
C ASP A 210 5.86 31.19 3.86
N MET A 211 5.81 30.65 5.07
CA MET A 211 5.42 31.38 6.28
C MET A 211 6.63 31.86 7.08
N PRO A 212 6.55 33.04 7.74
CA PRO A 212 7.60 33.48 8.64
C PRO A 212 7.68 32.55 9.85
N ILE A 213 8.83 31.87 9.97
CA ILE A 213 9.15 30.93 11.05
C ILE A 213 9.00 31.62 12.41
N GLY A 214 8.32 30.95 13.34
CA GLY A 214 8.10 31.44 14.71
C GLY A 214 6.94 32.43 14.86
N SER A 215 6.18 32.72 13.79
CA SER A 215 4.90 33.40 13.94
C SER A 215 3.86 32.47 14.57
N SER A 216 2.90 33.02 15.34
CA SER A 216 1.84 32.22 15.97
C SER A 216 1.04 31.39 14.95
N GLN A 217 0.81 31.92 13.75
CA GLN A 217 0.15 31.19 12.66
C GLN A 217 1.01 30.03 12.12
N HIS A 218 2.33 30.24 12.00
CA HIS A 218 3.25 29.18 11.62
C HIS A 218 3.26 28.07 12.67
N GLU A 219 3.33 28.40 13.96
CA GLU A 219 3.33 27.41 15.05
C GLU A 219 2.04 26.60 15.11
N GLU A 220 0.88 27.25 14.98
CA GLU A 220 -0.43 26.57 14.94
C GLU A 220 -0.52 25.60 13.75
N MET A 221 -0.10 26.06 12.57
CA MET A 221 -0.12 25.24 11.36
C MET A 221 0.88 24.07 11.43
N ALA A 222 2.07 24.30 12.00
CA ALA A 222 3.07 23.26 12.18
C ALA A 222 2.59 22.22 13.20
N GLY A 223 1.95 22.65 14.29
CA GLY A 223 1.31 21.75 15.25
C GLY A 223 0.20 20.89 14.61
N LEU A 224 -0.63 21.48 13.73
CA LEU A 224 -1.62 20.73 12.98
C LEU A 224 -0.98 19.72 12.00
N ALA A 225 0.07 20.12 11.29
CA ALA A 225 0.80 19.27 10.36
C ALA A 225 1.45 18.09 11.09
N LEU A 226 2.09 18.33 12.25
CA LEU A 226 2.65 17.29 13.10
C LEU A 226 1.58 16.32 13.62
N LYS A 227 0.44 16.84 14.09
CA LYS A 227 -0.68 15.99 14.53
C LYS A 227 -1.16 15.07 13.40
N LYS A 228 -1.26 15.61 12.19
CA LYS A 228 -1.69 14.84 11.01
C LYS A 228 -0.66 13.79 10.60
N ILE A 229 0.62 14.14 10.54
CA ILE A 229 1.64 13.18 10.11
C ILE A 229 1.87 12.08 11.15
N ASN A 230 1.80 12.39 12.45
CA ASN A 230 1.88 11.39 13.50
C ASN A 230 0.70 10.41 13.41
N ALA A 231 -0.52 10.90 13.20
CA ALA A 231 -1.68 10.03 13.00
C ALA A 231 -1.53 9.10 11.77
N ALA A 232 -0.86 9.56 10.71
CA ALA A 232 -0.55 8.71 9.56
C ALA A 232 0.50 7.64 9.91
N ILE A 233 1.60 8.04 10.59
CA ILE A 233 2.66 7.12 11.04
C ILE A 233 2.10 6.06 11.99
N ASP A 234 1.24 6.43 12.92
CA ASP A 234 0.61 5.50 13.88
C ASP A 234 -0.23 4.44 13.17
N LYS A 235 -0.88 4.79 12.05
CA LYS A 235 -1.69 3.88 11.24
C LYS A 235 -0.84 2.98 10.34
N VAL A 236 0.20 3.52 9.71
CA VAL A 236 1.12 2.75 8.83
C VAL A 236 2.57 3.18 9.07
N PRO A 237 3.25 2.54 10.04
CA PRO A 237 4.61 2.93 10.45
C PRO A 237 5.69 2.56 9.42
N LEU A 238 5.33 1.92 8.31
CA LEU A 238 6.27 1.51 7.26
C LEU A 238 6.31 2.45 6.06
N ASN A 239 5.44 3.47 6.03
CA ASN A 239 5.41 4.43 4.94
C ASN A 239 6.54 5.46 5.10
N ALA A 240 7.68 5.21 4.45
CA ALA A 240 8.88 6.06 4.51
C ALA A 240 8.62 7.55 4.19
N ARG A 241 7.66 7.86 3.31
CA ARG A 241 7.34 9.25 2.96
C ARG A 241 6.76 10.04 4.12
N ASN A 242 6.08 9.37 5.06
CA ASN A 242 5.51 10.04 6.22
C ASN A 242 6.61 10.58 7.14
N TYR A 243 7.65 9.78 7.38
CA TYR A 243 8.82 10.20 8.15
C TYR A 243 9.59 11.34 7.46
N ALA A 244 9.80 11.26 6.13
CA ALA A 244 10.42 12.35 5.39
C ALA A 244 9.60 13.66 5.46
N THR A 245 8.26 13.57 5.41
CA THR A 245 7.36 14.73 5.59
C THR A 245 7.47 15.29 7.01
N LYS A 246 7.51 14.42 8.02
CA LYS A 246 7.69 14.82 9.42
C LYS A 246 9.04 15.51 9.64
N ALA A 247 10.12 14.98 9.08
CA ALA A 247 11.43 15.61 9.10
C ALA A 247 11.41 17.02 8.49
N GLY A 248 10.69 17.21 7.38
CA GLY A 248 10.50 18.53 6.77
C GLY A 248 9.74 19.50 7.68
N ILE A 249 8.67 19.05 8.36
CA ILE A 249 7.91 19.88 9.31
C ILE A 249 8.79 20.26 10.52
N LEU A 250 9.55 19.30 11.06
CA LEU A 250 10.47 19.56 12.19
C LEU A 250 11.54 20.60 11.83
N GLN A 251 12.03 20.59 10.59
CA GLN A 251 12.97 21.61 10.11
C GLN A 251 12.35 23.03 10.10
N THR A 252 11.10 23.19 9.65
CA THR A 252 10.44 24.50 9.66
C THR A 252 10.19 25.01 11.08
N MET A 253 10.05 24.09 12.04
CA MET A 253 9.91 24.39 13.47
C MET A 253 11.25 24.66 14.18
N ARG A 254 12.39 24.52 13.51
CA ARG A 254 13.74 24.57 14.12
C ARG A 254 13.88 23.58 15.28
N ALA A 255 13.34 22.37 15.10
CA ALA A 255 13.57 21.27 16.02
C ALA A 255 15.08 20.93 16.10
N ASP A 256 15.45 20.18 17.13
CA ASP A 256 16.81 19.71 17.28
C ASP A 256 17.25 18.83 16.10
N SER A 257 18.52 18.94 15.71
CA SER A 257 19.03 18.23 14.54
C SER A 257 18.95 16.71 14.68
N THR A 258 18.99 16.19 15.92
CA THR A 258 18.92 14.76 16.20
C THR A 258 17.56 14.19 15.82
N SER A 259 16.48 14.84 16.25
CA SER A 259 15.10 14.47 15.90
C SER A 259 14.89 14.44 14.39
N VAL A 260 15.42 15.42 13.64
CA VAL A 260 15.30 15.45 12.17
C VAL A 260 16.08 14.30 11.52
N VAL A 261 17.29 14.01 12.02
CA VAL A 261 18.10 12.89 11.55
C VAL A 261 17.39 11.56 11.77
N GLU A 262 16.82 11.33 12.95
CA GLU A 262 16.13 10.10 13.30
C GLU A 262 14.98 9.79 12.32
N GLU A 263 14.18 10.79 11.97
CA GLU A 263 13.08 10.64 11.01
C GLU A 263 13.58 10.23 9.61
N TYR A 264 14.66 10.85 9.12
CA TYR A 264 15.24 10.46 7.83
C TYR A 264 15.85 9.06 7.85
N GLU A 265 16.54 8.68 8.92
CA GLU A 265 17.13 7.33 9.05
C GLU A 265 16.04 6.26 9.14
N HIS A 266 14.93 6.54 9.85
CA HIS A 266 13.74 5.68 9.84
C HIS A 266 13.13 5.54 8.44
N ALA A 267 13.03 6.64 7.69
CA ALA A 267 12.54 6.61 6.32
C ALA A 267 13.42 5.72 5.41
N LEU A 268 14.75 5.84 5.54
CA LEU A 268 15.70 5.07 4.75
C LEU A 268 15.79 3.59 5.16
N THR A 269 15.47 3.25 6.40
CA THR A 269 15.30 1.85 6.82
C THR A 269 14.19 1.17 6.02
N ASN A 270 13.09 1.89 5.79
CA ASN A 270 11.93 1.37 5.05
C ASN A 270 12.12 1.41 3.52
N THR A 271 12.85 2.39 3.00
CA THR A 271 13.15 2.52 1.56
C THR A 271 14.62 2.87 1.33
N PRO A 272 15.54 1.87 1.35
CA PRO A 272 16.98 2.12 1.35
C PRO A 272 17.52 2.86 0.14
N PHE A 273 16.91 2.72 -1.04
CA PHE A 273 17.44 3.32 -2.27
C PHE A 273 16.68 4.55 -2.77
N ASP A 274 15.74 5.10 -1.98
CA ASP A 274 14.95 6.25 -2.42
C ASP A 274 15.81 7.52 -2.51
N PHE A 275 16.21 7.90 -3.72
CA PHE A 275 17.05 9.07 -3.93
C PHE A 275 16.35 10.38 -3.56
N GLY A 276 15.01 10.44 -3.54
CA GLY A 276 14.27 11.64 -3.15
C GLY A 276 14.42 11.92 -1.65
N ILE A 277 14.24 10.91 -0.82
CA ILE A 277 14.45 11.03 0.64
C ILE A 277 15.91 11.33 0.93
N ARG A 278 16.84 10.65 0.24
CA ARG A 278 18.29 10.90 0.37
C ARG A 278 18.68 12.32 -0.08
N TYR A 279 18.04 12.86 -1.10
CA TYR A 279 18.23 14.23 -1.56
C TYR A 279 17.87 15.22 -0.46
N ASP A 280 16.64 15.14 0.07
CA ASP A 280 16.16 16.03 1.11
C ASP A 280 17.02 15.90 2.39
N TYR A 281 17.41 14.67 2.74
CA TYR A 281 18.26 14.43 3.89
C TYR A 281 19.67 15.00 3.71
N ALA A 282 20.27 14.86 2.52
CA ALA A 282 21.59 15.43 2.24
C ALA A 282 21.59 16.96 2.32
N HIS A 283 20.54 17.63 1.81
CA HIS A 283 20.38 19.07 1.95
C HIS A 283 20.36 19.51 3.41
N PHE A 284 19.60 18.80 4.24
CA PHE A 284 19.57 19.06 5.69
C PHE A 284 20.93 18.86 6.36
N LEU A 285 21.65 17.78 6.01
CA LEU A 285 22.98 17.49 6.56
C LEU A 285 24.01 18.56 6.17
N VAL A 286 23.97 19.05 4.93
CA VAL A 286 24.85 20.15 4.50
C VAL A 286 24.52 21.44 5.25
N ALA A 287 23.23 21.76 5.41
CA ALA A 287 22.79 22.93 6.19
C ALA A 287 23.23 22.87 7.66
N THR A 288 23.41 21.66 8.21
CA THR A 288 23.91 21.41 9.58
C THR A 288 25.41 21.09 9.64
N GLN A 289 26.16 21.40 8.58
CA GLN A 289 27.62 21.22 8.49
C GLN A 289 28.12 19.76 8.58
N GLN A 290 27.27 18.78 8.30
CA GLN A 290 27.58 17.34 8.28
C GLN A 290 27.82 16.82 6.86
N THR A 291 28.67 17.51 6.08
CA THR A 291 28.84 17.27 4.64
C THR A 291 29.38 15.88 4.30
N SER A 292 30.26 15.32 5.13
CA SER A 292 30.78 13.95 4.94
C SER A 292 29.67 12.90 5.04
N LYS A 293 28.76 13.07 6.00
CA LYS A 293 27.56 12.22 6.13
C LYS A 293 26.62 12.44 4.94
N ALA A 294 26.45 13.69 4.49
CA ALA A 294 25.62 14.00 3.31
C ALA A 294 26.09 13.25 2.06
N LEU A 295 27.40 13.24 1.78
CA LEU A 295 27.96 12.46 0.66
C LEU A 295 27.68 10.96 0.80
N THR A 296 27.86 10.41 2.01
CA THR A 296 27.55 9.00 2.30
C THR A 296 26.08 8.67 2.03
N VAL A 297 25.17 9.57 2.43
CA VAL A 297 23.73 9.44 2.19
C VAL A 297 23.40 9.47 0.70
N LEU A 298 24.03 10.34 -0.09
CA LEU A 298 23.82 10.40 -1.54
C LEU A 298 24.31 9.12 -2.24
N TRP A 299 25.50 8.63 -1.88
CA TRP A 299 26.02 7.37 -2.42
C TRP A 299 25.15 6.16 -2.08
N GLY A 300 24.41 6.18 -0.98
CA GLY A 300 23.47 5.13 -0.63
C GLY A 300 22.27 5.00 -1.58
N ALA A 301 22.02 5.98 -2.47
CA ALA A 301 21.00 5.86 -3.52
C ALA A 301 21.45 4.95 -4.68
N TRP A 302 22.75 4.71 -4.82
CA TRP A 302 23.32 4.00 -5.96
C TRP A 302 23.13 2.49 -5.84
N GLY A 303 22.99 1.83 -6.99
CA GLY A 303 22.73 0.39 -7.08
C GLY A 303 21.26 -0.03 -6.90
N GLY A 304 20.37 0.92 -6.58
CA GLY A 304 18.93 0.67 -6.53
C GLY A 304 18.20 1.02 -7.84
N VAL A 305 17.17 0.25 -8.18
CA VAL A 305 16.28 0.54 -9.31
C VAL A 305 15.34 1.70 -9.00
N ASN A 306 15.28 2.64 -9.94
CA ASN A 306 14.41 3.79 -9.93
C ASN A 306 13.45 3.74 -11.13
N ALA A 307 12.20 4.09 -10.89
CA ALA A 307 11.16 4.17 -11.91
C ALA A 307 10.45 5.54 -11.77
N ARG A 308 11.12 6.60 -12.24
CA ARG A 308 10.75 8.01 -12.02
C ARG A 308 11.14 8.88 -13.23
N VAL A 309 10.78 10.15 -13.18
CA VAL A 309 11.15 11.15 -14.20
C VAL A 309 12.68 11.32 -14.22
N TYR A 310 13.29 11.32 -15.41
CA TYR A 310 14.75 11.44 -15.55
C TYR A 310 15.27 12.79 -15.04
N LYS A 311 14.47 13.86 -15.18
CA LYS A 311 14.79 15.21 -14.69
C LYS A 311 15.13 15.23 -13.20
N ASP A 312 14.39 14.50 -12.38
CA ASP A 312 14.60 14.48 -10.92
C ASP A 312 15.89 13.76 -10.56
N ALA A 313 16.21 12.66 -11.25
CA ALA A 313 17.49 11.96 -11.09
C ALA A 313 18.68 12.80 -11.55
N ILE A 314 18.56 13.51 -12.66
CA ILE A 314 19.62 14.43 -13.12
C ILE A 314 19.83 15.56 -12.10
N LYS A 315 18.74 16.11 -11.54
CA LYS A 315 18.82 17.12 -10.46
C LYS A 315 19.55 16.56 -9.24
N PHE A 316 19.21 15.34 -8.81
CA PHE A 316 19.89 14.64 -7.73
C PHE A 316 21.39 14.46 -7.99
N LEU A 317 21.76 13.92 -9.16
CA LEU A 317 23.16 13.64 -9.50
C LEU A 317 23.99 14.92 -9.65
N LYS A 318 23.39 16.01 -10.18
CA LYS A 318 24.08 17.31 -10.25
C LYS A 318 24.42 17.85 -8.87
N TYR A 319 23.49 17.74 -7.92
CA TYR A 319 23.75 18.13 -6.54
C TYR A 319 24.82 17.25 -5.88
N GLN A 320 24.79 15.93 -6.15
CA GLN A 320 25.84 15.04 -5.70
C GLN A 320 27.21 15.39 -6.29
N LEU A 321 27.28 15.71 -7.59
CA LEU A 321 28.51 16.12 -8.26
C LEU A 321 29.09 17.40 -7.65
N GLU A 322 28.25 18.39 -7.39
CA GLU A 322 28.64 19.65 -6.74
C GLU A 322 29.30 19.38 -5.37
N LEU A 323 28.65 18.58 -4.52
CA LEU A 323 29.20 18.23 -3.22
C LEU A 323 30.46 17.37 -3.31
N ASN A 324 30.50 16.42 -4.25
CA ASN A 324 31.64 15.52 -4.41
C ASN A 324 32.87 16.27 -4.95
N THR A 325 32.67 17.28 -5.79
CA THR A 325 33.75 18.15 -6.28
C THR A 325 34.40 18.95 -5.15
N LEU A 326 33.61 19.38 -4.17
CA LEU A 326 34.09 20.21 -3.07
C LEU A 326 34.69 19.40 -1.91
N TYR A 327 34.13 18.22 -1.61
CA TYR A 327 34.41 17.49 -0.37
C TYR A 327 34.66 15.98 -0.56
N GLY A 328 34.48 15.45 -1.77
CA GLY A 328 34.57 14.02 -2.08
C GLY A 328 35.86 13.62 -2.79
N ASN A 329 35.89 12.40 -3.34
CA ASN A 329 37.01 11.92 -4.14
C ASN A 329 36.86 12.42 -5.59
N PRO A 330 37.87 13.13 -6.15
CA PRO A 330 37.81 13.63 -7.52
C PRO A 330 37.60 12.54 -8.59
N GLU A 331 38.05 11.31 -8.35
CA GLU A 331 37.87 10.20 -9.30
C GLU A 331 36.39 9.84 -9.50
N ASP A 332 35.56 10.01 -8.46
CA ASP A 332 34.14 9.71 -8.53
C ASP A 332 33.35 10.73 -9.37
N ASN A 333 33.91 11.93 -9.61
CA ASN A 333 33.23 12.97 -10.41
C ASN A 333 32.97 12.48 -11.83
N THR A 334 33.95 11.80 -12.44
CA THR A 334 33.80 11.25 -13.80
C THR A 334 32.67 10.22 -13.87
N LEU A 335 32.51 9.40 -12.83
CA LEU A 335 31.42 8.45 -12.74
C LEU A 335 30.05 9.14 -12.67
N ILE A 336 29.92 10.18 -11.82
CA ILE A 336 28.67 10.95 -11.69
C ILE A 336 28.32 11.68 -12.99
N GLU A 337 29.31 12.30 -13.64
CA GLU A 337 29.13 12.99 -14.93
C GLU A 337 28.65 12.05 -16.04
N GLN A 338 29.24 10.85 -16.13
CA GLN A 338 28.80 9.82 -17.08
C GLN A 338 27.35 9.41 -16.85
N GLN A 339 26.93 9.23 -15.59
CA GLN A 339 25.54 8.93 -15.27
C GLN A 339 24.60 10.09 -15.64
N ILE A 340 24.98 11.34 -15.36
CA ILE A 340 24.20 12.52 -15.77
C ILE A 340 24.01 12.53 -17.29
N GLN A 341 25.08 12.31 -18.05
CA GLN A 341 25.03 12.34 -19.51
C GLN A 341 24.18 11.18 -20.07
N HIS A 342 24.29 9.99 -19.46
CA HIS A 342 23.47 8.85 -19.84
C HIS A 342 21.98 9.13 -19.65
N LEU A 343 21.58 9.61 -18.46
CA LEU A 343 20.17 9.93 -18.17
C LEU A 343 19.67 11.11 -19.00
N ALA A 344 20.51 12.11 -19.29
CA ALA A 344 20.15 13.24 -20.16
C ALA A 344 19.86 12.78 -21.59
N ASN A 345 20.58 11.77 -22.09
CA ASN A 345 20.29 11.18 -23.39
C ASN A 345 18.97 10.38 -23.39
N LEU A 346 18.68 9.63 -22.33
CA LEU A 346 17.39 8.95 -22.16
C LEU A 346 16.22 9.94 -22.04
N GLN A 347 16.42 11.06 -21.33
CA GLN A 347 15.42 12.12 -21.18
C GLN A 347 14.96 12.70 -22.53
N LYS A 348 15.85 12.78 -23.52
CA LYS A 348 15.50 13.24 -24.88
C LYS A 348 14.52 12.31 -25.59
N GLN A 349 14.48 11.04 -25.21
CA GLN A 349 13.62 10.02 -25.80
C GLN A 349 12.30 9.89 -25.05
N ALA A 350 12.34 9.97 -23.72
CA ALA A 350 11.15 9.88 -22.87
C ALA A 350 11.35 10.69 -21.58
N GLU A 351 10.28 11.27 -21.03
CA GLU A 351 10.34 12.01 -19.77
C GLU A 351 10.53 11.07 -18.55
N TYR A 352 9.94 9.87 -18.63
CA TYR A 352 9.92 8.87 -17.57
C TYR A 352 10.62 7.59 -18.03
N GLY A 353 11.26 6.89 -17.09
CA GLY A 353 11.73 5.54 -17.35
C GLY A 353 12.31 4.84 -16.14
N VAL A 354 12.98 3.74 -16.42
CA VAL A 354 13.53 2.82 -15.43
C VAL A 354 15.05 2.81 -15.55
N TYR A 355 15.74 3.10 -14.45
CA TYR A 355 17.20 3.25 -14.46
C TYR A 355 17.80 2.93 -13.10
N VAL A 356 19.12 2.74 -13.09
CA VAL A 356 19.93 2.49 -11.89
C VAL A 356 21.15 3.42 -11.98
N PHE A 357 21.52 4.06 -10.88
CA PHE A 357 22.82 4.72 -10.79
C PHE A 357 23.89 3.63 -10.58
N LYS A 358 24.66 3.36 -11.63
CA LYS A 358 25.66 2.27 -11.64
C LYS A 358 26.95 2.75 -10.99
N LYS A 359 27.45 1.99 -10.01
CA LYS A 359 28.77 2.21 -9.42
C LYS A 359 29.89 1.79 -10.36
#